data_AF-A0A838DXV4-F1
#
_entry.id   AF-A0A838DXV4-F1
#
_cell.length_a   1.000
_cell.length_b   1.000
_cell.length_c   1.000
_cell.angle_alpha   90.00
_cell.angle_beta   90.00
_cell.angle_gamma   90.00
#
_symmetry.space_group_name_H-M   'P 1'
#
loop_
_entity.id
_entity.type
_entity.pdbx_description
1 polymer ?
#
loop_
_entity_poly.entity_id
_entity_poly.type
_entity_poly.pdbx_seq_one_letter_code
_entity_poly.pdbx_strand_id
1 'polypeptide(L)'
;MALTCTHDMVINILATKVGVPANTPSIHTADWEALGVESLGLSEAVATLSLTLGIDLPHEEALITRNVSDLVALVNAYAQF
;
A
#
# COMPACT_ATOMS: atom_id res chain seq x y z
N MET A 1 -13.35 6.34 15.87
CA MET A 1 -13.02 5.02 15.30
C MET A 1 -11.70 5.22 14.57
N ALA A 2 -10.60 4.62 15.03
CA ALA A 2 -9.33 4.71 14.31
C ALA A 2 -9.47 3.91 13.01
N LEU A 3 -9.28 4.55 11.86
CA LEU A 3 -9.21 3.87 10.58
C LEU A 3 -7.82 3.27 10.47
N THR A 4 -7.68 1.97 10.76
CA THR A 4 -6.40 1.28 10.59
C THR A 4 -6.33 0.63 9.23
N CYS A 5 -5.26 0.94 8.49
CA CYS A 5 -4.92 0.25 7.26
C CYS A 5 -4.46 -1.16 7.58
N THR A 6 -5.05 -2.16 6.92
CA THR A 6 -4.65 -3.56 7.04
C THR A 6 -3.90 -3.99 5.78
N HIS A 7 -3.05 -5.02 5.91
CA HIS A 7 -2.38 -5.61 4.75
C HIS A 7 -3.37 -6.08 3.69
N ASP A 8 -4.53 -6.60 4.11
CA ASP A 8 -5.57 -7.07 3.21
C ASP A 8 -6.12 -5.94 2.32
N MET A 9 -6.29 -4.72 2.86
CA MET A 9 -6.66 -3.55 2.07
C MET A 9 -5.63 -3.23 1.00
N VAL A 10 -4.35 -3.17 1.37
CA VAL A 10 -3.26 -2.86 0.43
C VAL A 10 -3.18 -3.94 -0.64
N ILE A 11 -3.25 -5.21 -0.26
CA ILE A 11 -3.22 -6.35 -1.18
C ILE A 11 -4.39 -6.31 -2.15
N ASN A 12 -5.60 -6.01 -1.68
CA ASN A 12 -6.78 -5.91 -2.52
C ASN A 12 -6.67 -4.75 -3.53
N ILE A 13 -6.09 -3.63 -3.11
CA ILE A 13 -5.83 -2.48 -3.99
C ILE A 13 -4.76 -2.84 -5.01
N LEU A 14 -3.68 -3.49 -4.62
CA LEU A 14 -2.64 -3.97 -5.54
C LEU A 14 -3.21 -4.96 -6.56
N ALA A 15 -4.09 -5.86 -6.14
CA ALA A 15 -4.77 -6.80 -7.04
C ALA A 15 -5.70 -6.11 -8.02
N THR A 16 -6.44 -5.09 -7.58
CA THR A 16 -7.45 -4.41 -8.40
C THR A 16 -6.84 -3.33 -9.32
N LYS A 17 -5.82 -2.61 -8.85
CA LYS A 17 -5.22 -1.45 -9.53
C LYS A 17 -3.96 -1.81 -10.28
N VAL A 18 -3.09 -2.61 -9.65
CA VAL A 18 -1.76 -2.94 -10.20
C VAL A 18 -1.75 -4.29 -10.91
N GLY A 19 -2.70 -5.17 -10.57
CA GLY A 19 -2.80 -6.53 -11.12
C GLY A 19 -1.93 -7.55 -10.38
N VAL A 20 -1.45 -7.23 -9.18
CA VAL A 20 -0.67 -8.18 -8.35
C VAL A 20 -1.62 -9.20 -7.71
N PRO A 21 -1.46 -10.51 -7.97
CA PRO A 21 -2.35 -11.51 -7.39
C PRO A 21 -2.32 -11.47 -5.86
N ALA A 22 -3.49 -11.42 -5.21
CA ALA A 22 -3.56 -11.48 -3.75
C ALA A 22 -3.02 -12.80 -3.17
N ASN A 23 -2.95 -13.86 -3.97
CA ASN A 23 -2.36 -15.16 -3.59
C ASN A 23 -0.84 -15.22 -3.79
N THR A 24 -0.19 -14.10 -4.10
CA THR A 24 1.26 -14.07 -4.31
C THR A 24 1.96 -14.46 -3.01
N PRO A 25 2.84 -15.48 -3.02
CA PRO A 25 3.56 -15.88 -1.83
C PRO A 25 4.44 -14.73 -1.34
N SER A 26 4.45 -14.54 -0.03
CA SER A 26 5.22 -13.46 0.62
C SER A 26 4.81 -12.04 0.22
N ILE A 27 3.61 -11.80 -0.32
CA ILE A 27 3.16 -10.45 -0.72
C ILE A 27 3.28 -9.38 0.37
N HIS A 28 3.19 -9.79 1.65
CA HIS A 28 3.35 -8.89 2.79
C HIS A 28 4.79 -8.39 3.00
N THR A 29 5.79 -9.18 2.62
CA THR A 29 7.21 -8.96 2.94
C THR A 29 8.12 -8.86 1.72
N ALA A 30 7.64 -9.30 0.56
CA ALA A 30 8.34 -9.21 -0.70
C ALA A 30 8.50 -7.75 -1.13
N ASP A 31 9.65 -7.46 -1.71
CA ASP A 31 9.95 -6.15 -2.27
C ASP A 31 9.04 -5.84 -3.46
N TRP A 32 8.75 -4.55 -3.68
CA TRP A 32 7.91 -4.11 -4.81
C TRP A 32 8.40 -4.62 -6.16
N GLU A 33 9.72 -4.59 -6.41
CA GLU A 33 10.32 -5.16 -7.61
C GLU A 33 10.05 -6.67 -7.76
N ALA A 34 10.11 -7.42 -6.66
CA ALA A 34 9.85 -8.87 -6.68
C ALA A 34 8.36 -9.16 -6.95
N LEU A 35 7.47 -8.24 -6.57
CA LEU A 35 6.04 -8.30 -6.86
C LEU A 35 5.68 -7.77 -8.26
N GLY A 36 6.65 -7.21 -9.00
CA GLY A 36 6.40 -6.55 -10.29
C GLY A 36 5.61 -5.25 -10.15
N VAL A 37 5.63 -4.61 -8.98
CA VAL A 37 4.98 -3.33 -8.72
C VAL A 37 5.92 -2.21 -9.14
N GLU A 38 5.58 -1.54 -10.24
CA GLU A 38 6.28 -0.33 -10.67
C GLU A 38 5.83 0.90 -9.87
N SER A 39 6.63 1.96 -9.90
CA SER A 39 6.35 3.21 -9.17
C SER A 39 4.97 3.79 -9.51
N LEU A 40 4.50 3.65 -10.74
CA LEU A 40 3.15 4.08 -11.14
C LEU A 40 2.05 3.27 -10.43
N GLY A 41 2.20 1.95 -10.37
CA GLY A 41 1.26 1.07 -9.68
C GLY A 41 1.24 1.34 -8.18
N LEU A 42 2.41 1.56 -7.59
CA LEU A 42 2.52 1.97 -6.18
C LEU A 42 1.83 3.32 -5.94
N SER A 43 2.06 4.30 -6.81
CA SER A 43 1.39 5.60 -6.77
C SER A 43 -0.14 5.50 -6.82
N GLU A 44 -0.69 4.69 -7.72
CA GLU A 44 -2.13 4.46 -7.79
C GLU A 44 -2.68 3.77 -6.54
N ALA A 45 -1.95 2.79 -5.99
CA ALA A 45 -2.34 2.10 -4.78
C ALA A 45 -2.39 3.07 -3.58
N VAL A 46 -1.37 3.92 -3.46
CA VAL A 46 -1.27 4.94 -2.41
C VAL A 46 -2.38 5.97 -2.52
N ALA A 47 -2.63 6.50 -3.73
CA ALA A 47 -3.72 7.44 -3.96
C ALA A 47 -5.08 6.83 -3.59
N THR A 48 -5.29 5.56 -3.94
CA THR A 48 -6.51 4.82 -3.57
C THR A 48 -6.63 4.65 -2.06
N LEU A 49 -5.54 4.33 -1.36
CA LEU A 49 -5.52 4.20 0.10
C LEU A 49 -5.83 5.53 0.80
N SER A 50 -5.19 6.61 0.36
CA SER A 50 -5.44 7.96 0.87
C SER A 50 -6.91 8.36 0.72
N LEU A 51 -7.51 8.13 -0.45
CA LEU A 51 -8.94 8.38 -0.70
C LEU A 51 -9.86 7.47 0.13
N THR A 52 -9.50 6.19 0.30
CA THR A 52 -10.31 5.21 1.04
C THR A 52 -10.34 5.51 2.53
N LEU A 53 -9.20 5.91 3.08
CA LEU A 53 -9.05 6.20 4.51
C LEU A 53 -9.35 7.66 4.84
N GLY A 54 -9.42 8.54 3.84
CA GLY A 54 -9.62 9.97 4.02
C GLY A 54 -8.40 10.67 4.66
N ILE A 55 -7.20 10.11 4.46
CA ILE A 55 -5.95 10.64 5.03
C ILE A 55 -5.10 11.26 3.92
N ASP A 56 -4.35 12.32 4.24
CA ASP A 56 -3.36 12.89 3.34
C ASP A 56 -2.03 12.14 3.52
N LEU A 57 -1.71 11.25 2.59
CA LEU A 57 -0.53 10.40 2.68
C LEU A 57 0.56 10.93 1.73
N PRO A 58 1.76 11.26 2.24
CA PRO A 58 2.82 11.83 1.42
C PRO A 58 3.31 10.81 0.38
N HIS A 59 3.08 11.15 -0.88
CA HIS A 59 3.40 10.28 -2.01
C HIS A 59 4.89 9.93 -2.09
N GLU A 60 5.76 10.90 -1.76
CA GLU A 60 7.22 10.69 -1.71
C GLU A 60 7.61 9.65 -0.67
N GLU A 61 7.01 9.69 0.52
CA GLU A 61 7.27 8.70 1.57
C GLU A 61 6.68 7.33 1.22
N ALA A 62 5.56 7.30 0.52
CA ALA A 62 4.97 6.04 0.09
C ALA A 62 5.82 5.34 -0.99
N LEU A 63 6.47 6.12 -1.87
CA LEU A 63 7.32 5.61 -2.94
C LEU A 63 8.69 5.11 -2.45
N ILE A 64 9.16 5.55 -1.28
CA ILE A 64 10.37 5.01 -0.64
C ILE A 64 10.10 3.73 0.14
N THR A 65 8.83 3.34 0.32
CA THR A 65 8.50 2.11 1.03
C THR A 65 9.03 0.92 0.27
N ARG A 66 9.40 -0.12 1.02
CA ARG A 66 10.06 -1.29 0.45
C ARG A 66 9.09 -2.42 0.10
N ASN A 67 8.02 -2.56 0.86
CA ASN A 67 7.03 -3.63 0.74
C ASN A 67 5.69 -3.21 1.35
N VAL A 68 4.68 -4.10 1.22
CA VAL A 68 3.32 -3.88 1.75
C VAL A 68 3.34 -3.58 3.25
N SER A 69 4.14 -4.28 4.06
CA SER A 69 4.17 -4.05 5.51
C SER A 69 4.67 -2.66 5.88
N ASP A 70 5.69 -2.18 5.17
CA ASP A 70 6.25 -0.85 5.35
C ASP A 70 5.24 0.25 4.99
N LEU A 71 4.52 0.05 3.89
CA LEU A 71 3.45 0.93 3.46
C LEU A 71 2.27 0.92 4.43
N VAL A 72 1.86 -0.24 4.93
CA VAL A 72 0.82 -0.36 5.97
C VAL A 72 1.24 0.37 7.25
N ALA A 73 2.50 0.24 7.67
CA ALA A 73 3.02 0.92 8.84
C ALA A 73 2.99 2.44 8.65
N LEU A 74 3.41 2.93 7.48
CA LEU A 74 3.36 4.33 7.13
C LEU A 74 1.92 4.86 7.14
N VAL A 75 1.01 4.22 6.41
CA VAL A 75 -0.42 4.59 6.35
C VAL A 75 -1.02 4.66 7.77
N ASN A 76 -0.74 3.68 8.63
CA ASN A 76 -1.23 3.68 10.00
C ASN A 76 -0.63 4.81 10.84
N ALA A 77 0.64 5.18 10.64
CA ALA A 77 1.25 6.32 11.32
C ALA A 77 0.51 7.63 11.00
N TYR A 78 0.06 7.81 9.76
CA TYR A 78 -0.74 8.97 9.34
C TYR A 78 -2.22 8.87 9.74
N ALA A 79 -2.80 7.67 9.76
CA ALA A 79 -4.20 7.46 10.13
C ALA A 79 -4.47 7.53 11.65
N GLN A 80 -3.42 7.58 12.48
CA GLN A 80 -3.52 7.76 13.92
C GLN A 80 -3.57 9.24 14.36
N PHE A 81 -3.34 10.19 13.44
CA PHE A 81 -3.47 11.64 13.68
C PHE A 81 -4.89 12.14 13.39
#